data_AF-A0A3P6RFV0-F1
#
_entry.id   AF-A0A3P6RFV0-F1
#
_cell.length_a   1.000
_cell.length_b   1.000
_cell.length_c   1.000
_cell.angle_alpha   90.00
_cell.angle_beta   90.00
_cell.angle_gamma   90.00
#
_symmetry.space_group_name_H-M   'P 1'
#
loop_
_entity.id
_entity.type
_entity.pdbx_description
1 polymer ?
#
loop_
_entity_poly.entity_id
_entity_poly.type
_entity_poly.pdbx_seq_one_letter_code
_entity_poly.pdbx_strand_id
1 'polypeptide(L)'
;MNPVIALCHNHTIQHLLTKLNLHALQTKTEDDDASSDAESELDEEDDNTTDGIVLFIAFLMYIIAGSVVIAAYEPEMDMFEAVYFNFVTLTTIGLGDLVPQSDTYLIITLVYCAIGLALTTIAIEIAADTLKKLHYFGRKVENVANVQVWFGGKKISMKALVKNLGDQFNVPLDELDNLNLEQFVDNAIKVEQGELATLRVSVNISLILIFIIKQTRTKGKGIFYPLHLLRLSNSQ
;
A
#
# COMPACT_ATOMS: atom_id res chain seq x y z
N MET A 1 -19.12 -20.60 42.38
CA MET A 1 -18.48 -20.41 41.06
C MET A 1 -19.23 -19.30 40.33
N ASN A 2 -18.54 -18.42 39.61
CA ASN A 2 -19.06 -17.11 39.23
C ASN A 2 -19.83 -17.18 37.89
N PRO A 3 -21.11 -16.74 37.80
CA PRO A 3 -21.95 -16.94 36.60
C PRO A 3 -21.53 -16.10 35.37
N VAL A 4 -20.57 -15.18 35.52
CA VAL A 4 -20.12 -14.27 34.46
C VAL A 4 -19.32 -14.98 33.35
N ILE A 5 -18.58 -16.05 33.68
CA ILE A 5 -17.68 -16.72 32.72
C ILE A 5 -18.48 -17.50 31.65
N ALA A 6 -19.62 -18.09 32.02
CA ALA A 6 -20.47 -18.84 31.10
C ALA A 6 -21.16 -17.95 30.05
N LEU A 7 -21.48 -16.70 30.40
CA LEU A 7 -22.13 -15.74 29.50
C LEU A 7 -21.18 -15.19 28.43
N CYS A 8 -19.91 -14.96 28.78
CA CYS A 8 -18.90 -14.46 27.84
C CYS A 8 -18.62 -15.47 26.72
N HIS A 9 -18.46 -16.76 27.07
CA HIS A 9 -18.15 -17.81 26.10
C HIS A 9 -19.27 -18.02 25.07
N ASN A 10 -20.53 -17.87 25.49
CA ASN A 10 -21.68 -17.98 24.58
C ASN A 10 -21.74 -16.84 23.56
N HIS A 11 -21.41 -15.60 23.96
CA HIS A 11 -21.43 -14.45 23.05
C HIS A 11 -20.34 -14.56 21.97
N THR A 12 -19.14 -15.01 22.33
CA THR A 12 -18.03 -15.19 21.38
C THR A 12 -18.33 -16.29 20.34
N ILE A 13 -18.94 -17.40 20.76
CA ILE A 13 -19.33 -18.48 19.84
C ILE A 13 -20.46 -18.02 18.91
N GLN A 14 -21.46 -17.31 19.42
CA GLN A 14 -22.52 -16.73 18.57
C GLN A 14 -21.95 -15.75 17.55
N HIS A 15 -21.03 -14.85 17.94
CA HIS A 15 -20.39 -13.90 17.04
C HIS A 15 -19.55 -14.59 15.93
N LEU A 16 -18.82 -15.66 16.27
CA LEU A 16 -18.08 -16.46 15.29
C LEU A 16 -19.03 -17.20 14.33
N LEU A 17 -20.11 -17.82 14.83
CA LEU A 17 -21.12 -18.48 14.00
C LEU A 17 -21.85 -17.50 13.07
N THR A 18 -22.12 -16.27 13.52
CA THR A 18 -22.70 -15.22 12.67
C THR A 18 -21.75 -14.83 11.54
N LYS A 19 -20.44 -14.61 11.81
CA LYS A 19 -19.46 -14.33 10.74
C LYS A 19 -19.31 -15.49 9.75
N LEU A 20 -19.33 -16.73 10.23
CA LEU A 20 -19.23 -17.94 9.38
C LEU A 20 -20.45 -18.09 8.46
N ASN A 21 -21.65 -17.82 8.98
CA ASN A 21 -22.89 -17.85 8.19
C ASN A 21 -23.01 -16.65 7.23
N LEU A 22 -22.37 -15.52 7.54
CA LEU A 22 -22.32 -14.34 6.66
C LEU A 22 -21.43 -14.59 5.43
N HIS A 23 -20.23 -15.15 5.61
CA HIS A 23 -19.34 -15.56 4.50
C HIS A 23 -19.99 -16.61 3.58
N ALA A 24 -20.79 -17.53 4.14
CA ALA A 24 -21.52 -18.55 3.38
C ALA A 24 -22.64 -17.96 2.48
N LEU A 25 -23.07 -16.72 2.71
CA LEU A 25 -24.09 -16.04 1.91
C LEU A 25 -23.51 -15.08 0.87
N GLN A 26 -22.27 -14.60 1.04
CA GLN A 26 -21.62 -13.69 0.08
C GLN A 26 -21.09 -14.38 -1.19
N THR A 27 -21.00 -15.71 -1.21
CA THR A 27 -20.49 -16.47 -2.38
C THR A 27 -21.52 -16.71 -3.49
N LYS A 28 -22.68 -16.03 -3.47
CA LYS A 28 -23.76 -16.29 -4.45
C LYS A 28 -24.64 -15.08 -4.84
N THR A 29 -24.02 -14.03 -5.37
CA THR A 29 -24.56 -13.05 -6.32
C THR A 29 -23.34 -12.37 -6.97
N GLU A 30 -23.09 -12.62 -8.26
CA GLU A 30 -23.28 -11.64 -9.36
C GLU A 30 -22.17 -10.56 -9.34
N ASP A 31 -21.20 -10.54 -10.28
CA ASP A 31 -21.31 -10.34 -11.73
C ASP A 31 -22.25 -9.16 -12.11
N ASP A 32 -21.66 -8.14 -12.74
CA ASP A 32 -22.26 -6.96 -13.41
C ASP A 32 -22.82 -5.76 -12.57
N ASP A 33 -22.17 -4.60 -12.80
CA ASP A 33 -22.65 -3.21 -12.86
C ASP A 33 -23.49 -2.48 -11.75
N ALA A 34 -22.83 -1.45 -11.18
CA ALA A 34 -23.29 -0.05 -11.00
C ALA A 34 -24.34 0.38 -9.92
N SER A 35 -23.86 1.15 -8.91
CA SER A 35 -24.57 2.16 -8.05
C SER A 35 -25.72 1.65 -7.15
N SER A 36 -26.06 2.15 -5.95
CA SER A 36 -25.69 3.29 -5.05
C SER A 36 -26.54 3.10 -3.76
N ASP A 37 -26.26 3.56 -2.53
CA ASP A 37 -25.30 4.51 -1.93
C ASP A 37 -25.18 4.23 -0.40
N ALA A 38 -24.27 4.93 0.31
CA ALA A 38 -24.29 5.44 1.72
C ALA A 38 -25.07 4.67 2.84
N GLU A 39 -24.59 4.48 4.09
CA GLU A 39 -23.48 5.00 4.91
C GLU A 39 -22.91 3.81 5.74
N SER A 40 -21.63 3.70 6.10
CA SER A 40 -20.85 4.69 6.87
C SER A 40 -19.35 4.67 6.54
N GLU A 41 -18.83 5.80 6.08
CA GLU A 41 -17.38 6.08 6.04
C GLU A 41 -16.89 6.49 7.43
N LEU A 42 -15.95 5.72 8.01
CA LEU A 42 -14.91 6.24 8.91
C LEU A 42 -13.66 5.33 8.78
N ASP A 43 -12.58 5.92 8.25
CA ASP A 43 -11.18 5.46 8.32
C ASP A 43 -10.76 4.18 7.54
N GLU A 44 -11.14 4.04 6.26
CA GLU A 44 -10.54 3.04 5.35
C GLU A 44 -9.20 3.49 4.72
N GLU A 45 -8.06 3.38 5.44
CA GLU A 45 -6.73 3.43 4.78
C GLU A 45 -5.57 2.63 5.44
N ASP A 46 -5.80 1.67 6.35
CA ASP A 46 -4.72 0.75 6.82
C ASP A 46 -5.17 -0.67 7.29
N ASP A 47 -6.34 -1.15 6.85
CA ASP A 47 -6.96 -2.34 7.46
C ASP A 47 -6.19 -3.65 7.21
N ASN A 48 -5.83 -3.91 5.95
CA ASN A 48 -5.10 -5.11 5.51
C ASN A 48 -3.80 -5.39 6.30
N THR A 49 -3.09 -4.35 6.73
CA THR A 49 -1.83 -4.49 7.49
C THR A 49 -2.14 -5.01 8.90
N THR A 50 -3.20 -4.48 9.51
CA THR A 50 -3.70 -4.87 10.82
C THR A 50 -4.23 -6.30 10.80
N ASP A 51 -5.01 -6.69 9.80
CA ASP A 51 -5.52 -8.05 9.62
C ASP A 51 -4.40 -9.09 9.51
N GLY A 52 -3.36 -8.80 8.73
CA GLY A 52 -2.19 -9.68 8.61
C GLY A 52 -1.47 -9.90 9.94
N ILE A 53 -1.33 -8.85 10.75
CA ILE A 53 -0.73 -8.93 12.10
C ILE A 53 -1.65 -9.73 13.05
N VAL A 54 -2.96 -9.48 13.01
CA VAL A 54 -3.94 -10.19 13.85
C VAL A 54 -3.98 -11.69 13.51
N LEU A 55 -4.00 -12.07 12.22
CA LEU A 55 -3.93 -13.47 11.81
C LEU A 55 -2.59 -14.12 12.16
N PHE A 56 -1.47 -13.41 12.04
CA PHE A 56 -0.17 -13.95 12.44
C PHE A 56 -0.11 -14.24 13.94
N ILE A 57 -0.64 -13.33 14.78
CA ILE A 57 -0.76 -13.55 16.24
C ILE A 57 -1.72 -14.70 16.54
N ALA A 58 -2.86 -14.78 15.84
CA ALA A 58 -3.82 -15.88 15.99
C ALA A 58 -3.21 -17.24 15.62
N PHE A 59 -2.40 -17.31 14.55
CA PHE A 59 -1.68 -18.50 14.11
C PHE A 59 -0.62 -18.96 15.13
N LEU A 60 0.14 -18.02 15.71
CA LEU A 60 1.06 -18.33 16.80
C LEU A 60 0.33 -18.83 18.07
N MET A 61 -0.79 -18.19 18.45
CA MET A 61 -1.62 -18.68 19.55
C MET A 61 -2.20 -20.06 19.26
N TYR A 62 -2.57 -20.36 18.02
CA TYR A 62 -3.07 -21.67 17.61
C TYR A 62 -1.99 -22.76 17.80
N ILE A 63 -0.76 -22.52 17.32
CA ILE A 63 0.38 -23.42 17.55
C ILE A 63 0.62 -23.64 19.05
N ILE A 64 0.70 -22.57 19.83
CA ILE A 64 0.98 -22.67 21.28
C ILE A 64 -0.13 -23.46 21.99
N ALA A 65 -1.40 -23.17 21.69
CA ALA A 65 -2.54 -23.88 22.26
C ALA A 65 -2.52 -25.37 21.90
N GLY A 66 -2.33 -25.72 20.62
CA GLY A 66 -2.21 -27.10 20.18
C GLY A 66 -1.03 -27.83 20.81
N SER A 67 0.08 -27.12 21.07
CA SER A 67 1.29 -27.73 21.64
C SER A 67 1.14 -28.02 23.12
N VAL A 68 0.48 -27.14 23.87
CA VAL A 68 0.09 -27.41 25.27
C VAL A 68 -0.88 -28.58 25.35
N VAL A 69 -1.82 -28.70 24.40
CA VAL A 69 -2.76 -29.83 24.33
C VAL A 69 -2.04 -31.14 24.02
N ILE A 70 -1.12 -31.16 23.05
CA ILE A 70 -0.37 -32.38 22.70
C ILE A 70 0.55 -32.80 23.84
N ALA A 71 1.35 -31.89 24.41
CA ALA A 71 2.25 -32.18 25.54
C ALA A 71 1.50 -32.59 26.83
N ALA A 72 0.19 -32.34 26.92
CA ALA A 72 -0.64 -32.83 28.03
C ALA A 72 -1.15 -34.28 27.82
N TYR A 73 -1.20 -34.77 26.58
CA TYR A 73 -1.63 -36.13 26.25
C TYR A 73 -0.46 -37.08 25.91
N GLU A 74 0.65 -36.54 25.41
CA GLU A 74 1.90 -37.24 25.09
C GLU A 74 2.98 -36.87 26.12
N PRO A 75 3.11 -37.58 27.25
CA PRO A 75 4.14 -37.31 28.25
C PRO A 75 5.57 -37.66 27.76
N GLU A 76 5.70 -38.31 26.61
CA GLU A 76 6.99 -38.60 25.96
C GLU A 76 7.44 -37.47 25.01
N MET A 77 6.56 -36.55 24.60
CA MET A 77 6.92 -35.35 23.83
C MET A 77 7.08 -34.15 24.77
N ASP A 78 8.22 -33.47 24.69
CA ASP A 78 8.38 -32.18 25.36
C ASP A 78 7.57 -31.08 24.64
N MET A 79 7.28 -29.98 25.35
CA MET A 79 6.54 -28.85 24.78
C MET A 79 7.25 -28.23 23.57
N PHE A 80 8.59 -28.26 23.49
CA PHE A 80 9.31 -27.81 22.30
C PHE A 80 9.10 -28.75 21.09
N GLU A 81 9.02 -30.06 21.31
CA GLU A 81 8.76 -31.06 20.26
C GLU A 81 7.31 -30.96 19.77
N ALA A 82 6.35 -30.69 20.66
CA ALA A 82 4.97 -30.42 20.31
C ALA A 82 4.79 -29.11 19.50
N VAL A 83 5.57 -28.06 19.80
CA VAL A 83 5.62 -26.82 18.99
C VAL A 83 6.21 -27.08 17.61
N TYR A 84 7.30 -27.84 17.54
CA TYR A 84 7.92 -28.24 16.28
C TYR A 84 6.97 -29.05 15.41
N PHE A 85 6.33 -30.09 15.96
CA PHE A 85 5.32 -30.89 15.25
C PHE A 85 4.21 -30.02 14.68
N ASN A 86 3.57 -29.18 15.51
CA ASN A 86 2.50 -28.29 15.06
C ASN A 86 2.98 -27.34 13.95
N PHE A 87 4.16 -26.74 14.08
CA PHE A 87 4.70 -25.86 13.05
C PHE A 87 4.95 -26.62 11.73
N VAL A 88 5.64 -27.77 11.76
CA VAL A 88 5.99 -28.59 10.60
C VAL A 88 4.74 -29.15 9.89
N THR A 89 3.71 -29.51 10.65
CA THR A 89 2.43 -30.00 10.10
C THR A 89 1.60 -28.88 9.48
N LEU A 90 1.46 -27.73 10.15
CA LEU A 90 0.65 -26.61 9.66
C LEU A 90 1.30 -25.87 8.48
N THR A 91 2.64 -25.82 8.43
CA THR A 91 3.38 -25.32 7.26
C THR A 91 3.41 -26.32 6.09
N THR A 92 2.76 -27.48 6.23
CA THR A 92 2.74 -28.57 5.23
C THR A 92 4.12 -29.15 4.86
N ILE A 93 5.16 -28.88 5.65
CA ILE A 93 6.50 -29.47 5.47
C ILE A 93 6.43 -30.98 5.78
N GLY A 94 5.72 -31.37 6.83
CA GLY A 94 5.29 -32.75 7.07
C GLY A 94 6.43 -33.78 7.18
N LEU A 95 7.51 -33.46 7.89
CA LEU A 95 8.73 -34.30 7.97
C LEU A 95 8.47 -35.72 8.51
N GLY A 96 7.49 -35.89 9.41
CA GLY A 96 7.08 -37.20 9.93
C GLY A 96 8.10 -37.86 10.87
N ASP A 97 9.07 -37.09 11.36
CA ASP A 97 10.11 -37.46 12.33
C ASP A 97 9.57 -37.50 13.77
N LEU A 98 8.71 -36.55 14.11
CA LEU A 98 7.99 -36.47 15.38
C LEU A 98 6.47 -36.55 15.11
N VAL A 99 5.78 -37.50 15.72
CA VAL A 99 4.32 -37.69 15.64
C VAL A 99 3.79 -38.21 16.98
N PRO A 100 2.56 -37.82 17.39
CA PRO A 100 1.92 -38.44 18.56
C PRO A 100 1.63 -39.92 18.29
N GLN A 101 1.95 -40.77 19.26
CA GLN A 101 1.81 -42.23 19.19
C GLN A 101 0.49 -42.73 19.80
N SER A 102 -0.23 -41.88 20.53
CA SER A 102 -1.46 -42.26 21.21
C SER A 102 -2.65 -42.43 20.25
N ASP A 103 -2.96 -43.68 19.91
CA ASP A 103 -4.09 -44.10 19.06
C ASP A 103 -5.44 -43.42 19.42
N THR A 104 -5.66 -43.14 20.70
CA THR A 104 -6.92 -42.55 21.19
C THR A 104 -7.06 -41.07 20.82
N TYR A 105 -5.94 -40.33 20.80
CA TYR A 105 -5.93 -38.89 20.52
C TYR A 105 -5.57 -38.56 19.07
N LEU A 106 -5.06 -39.53 18.30
CA LEU A 106 -4.68 -39.36 16.88
C LEU A 106 -5.81 -38.76 16.02
N ILE A 107 -7.06 -39.21 16.21
CA ILE A 107 -8.23 -38.65 15.48
C ILE A 107 -8.46 -37.17 15.84
N ILE A 108 -8.27 -36.80 17.11
CA ILE A 108 -8.43 -35.41 17.58
C ILE A 108 -7.32 -34.55 16.99
N THR A 109 -6.08 -35.02 16.99
CA THR A 109 -4.94 -34.37 16.32
C THR A 109 -5.21 -34.17 14.83
N LEU A 110 -5.77 -35.17 14.14
CA LEU A 110 -6.08 -35.08 12.70
C LEU A 110 -7.16 -34.02 12.41
N VAL A 111 -8.22 -33.96 13.24
CA VAL A 111 -9.26 -32.92 13.13
C VAL A 111 -8.69 -31.53 13.43
N TYR A 112 -7.84 -31.41 14.45
CA TYR A 112 -7.10 -30.18 14.73
C TYR A 112 -6.24 -29.76 13.53
N CYS A 113 -5.46 -30.66 12.94
CA CYS A 113 -4.66 -30.35 11.75
C CYS A 113 -5.53 -29.90 10.57
N ALA A 114 -6.69 -30.51 10.34
CA ALA A 114 -7.62 -30.09 9.28
C ALA A 114 -8.13 -28.65 9.48
N ILE A 115 -8.48 -28.26 10.72
CA ILE A 115 -8.88 -26.89 11.05
C ILE A 115 -7.70 -25.92 10.90
N GLY A 116 -6.51 -26.32 11.36
CA GLY A 116 -5.31 -25.52 11.25
C GLY A 116 -4.88 -25.26 9.80
N LEU A 117 -5.07 -26.21 8.89
CA LEU A 117 -4.81 -26.03 7.45
C LEU A 117 -5.79 -25.04 6.79
N ALA A 118 -7.04 -24.95 7.26
CA ALA A 118 -7.94 -23.91 6.83
C ALA A 118 -7.45 -22.52 7.29
N LEU A 119 -6.96 -22.39 8.53
CA LEU A 119 -6.34 -21.16 9.02
C LEU A 119 -5.06 -20.79 8.25
N THR A 120 -4.21 -21.76 7.88
CA THR A 120 -2.98 -21.47 7.11
C THR A 120 -3.30 -21.00 5.69
N THR A 121 -4.39 -21.48 5.08
CA THR A 121 -4.84 -21.02 3.76
C THR A 121 -5.15 -19.52 3.77
N ILE A 122 -5.92 -19.05 4.76
CA ILE A 122 -6.25 -17.62 4.94
C ILE A 122 -4.99 -16.82 5.26
N ALA A 123 -4.08 -17.36 6.10
CA ALA A 123 -2.83 -16.68 6.43
C ALA A 123 -1.91 -16.52 5.19
N ILE A 124 -1.88 -17.49 4.28
CA ILE A 124 -1.12 -17.42 3.02
C ILE A 124 -1.70 -16.35 2.09
N GLU A 125 -3.02 -16.20 2.03
CA GLU A 125 -3.70 -15.19 1.22
C GLU A 125 -3.30 -13.77 1.64
N ILE A 126 -3.42 -13.44 2.94
CA ILE A 126 -3.01 -12.11 3.44
C ILE A 126 -1.49 -11.92 3.35
N ALA A 127 -0.69 -12.96 3.56
CA ALA A 127 0.75 -12.90 3.35
C ALA A 127 1.11 -12.58 1.88
N ALA A 128 0.38 -13.15 0.91
CA ALA A 128 0.57 -12.85 -0.50
C ALA A 128 0.20 -11.40 -0.84
N ASP A 129 -0.88 -10.85 -0.28
CA ASP A 129 -1.25 -9.44 -0.47
C ASP A 129 -0.28 -8.47 0.21
N THR A 130 0.20 -8.81 1.40
CA THR A 130 1.28 -8.07 2.07
C THR A 130 2.56 -8.09 1.22
N LEU A 131 2.89 -9.22 0.60
CA LEU A 131 4.04 -9.34 -0.30
C LEU A 131 3.86 -8.53 -1.59
N LYS A 132 2.64 -8.48 -2.17
CA LYS A 132 2.32 -7.59 -3.31
C LYS A 132 2.54 -6.12 -2.95
N LYS A 133 2.06 -5.68 -1.78
CA LYS A 133 2.27 -4.31 -1.27
C LYS A 133 3.76 -4.02 -1.03
N LEU A 134 4.50 -4.97 -0.45
CA LEU A 134 5.95 -4.84 -0.23
C LEU A 134 6.73 -4.75 -1.55
N HIS A 135 6.37 -5.55 -2.56
CA HIS A 135 6.96 -5.49 -3.91
C HIS A 135 6.58 -4.22 -4.68
N TYR A 136 5.39 -3.65 -4.45
CA TYR A 136 5.03 -2.32 -4.94
C TYR A 136 5.89 -1.24 -4.28
N PHE A 137 6.04 -1.28 -2.95
CA PHE A 137 6.86 -0.32 -2.19
C PHE A 137 8.35 -0.39 -2.55
N GLY A 138 8.89 -1.59 -2.79
CA GLY A 138 10.25 -1.82 -3.27
C GLY A 138 10.53 -1.29 -4.69
N ARG A 139 9.52 -0.72 -5.37
CA ARG A 139 9.64 -0.08 -6.68
C ARG A 139 9.68 1.45 -6.64
N LYS A 140 9.83 2.06 -5.46
CA LYS A 140 10.22 3.48 -5.37
C LYS A 140 11.51 3.68 -6.18
N VAL A 141 11.42 4.49 -7.22
CA VAL A 141 12.53 4.74 -8.14
C VAL A 141 13.44 5.79 -7.51
N GLU A 142 14.15 5.42 -6.45
CA GLU A 142 15.23 6.24 -5.93
C GLU A 142 16.28 6.47 -7.04
N ASN A 143 16.84 7.68 -7.15
CA ASN A 143 17.80 8.06 -8.18
C ASN A 143 17.23 8.11 -9.61
N VAL A 144 15.98 8.59 -9.79
CA VAL A 144 15.31 8.76 -11.10
C VAL A 144 16.19 9.49 -12.12
N ALA A 145 17.00 10.46 -11.68
CA ALA A 145 17.90 11.25 -12.52
C ALA A 145 18.84 10.41 -13.40
N ASN A 146 19.26 9.23 -12.94
CA ASN A 146 20.16 8.32 -13.63
C ASN A 146 19.48 7.21 -14.44
N VAL A 147 18.14 7.10 -14.41
CA VAL A 147 17.37 6.12 -15.20
C VAL A 147 17.63 6.36 -16.69
N GLN A 148 18.09 5.33 -17.40
CA GLN A 148 18.45 5.38 -18.81
C GLN A 148 17.33 4.82 -19.69
N VAL A 149 16.77 5.66 -20.56
CA VAL A 149 15.75 5.29 -21.54
C VAL A 149 16.42 5.14 -22.92
N TRP A 150 15.94 4.18 -23.72
CA TRP A 150 16.43 3.95 -25.07
C TRP A 150 15.56 4.64 -26.11
N PHE A 151 16.16 5.50 -26.94
CA PHE A 151 15.51 6.13 -28.09
C PHE A 151 16.35 5.87 -29.34
N GLY A 152 15.78 5.19 -30.34
CA GLY A 152 16.44 4.96 -31.64
C GLY A 152 17.81 4.28 -31.56
N GLY A 153 18.01 3.36 -30.61
CA GLY A 153 19.30 2.67 -30.38
C GLY A 153 20.31 3.46 -29.53
N LYS A 154 20.01 4.68 -29.11
CA LYS A 154 20.84 5.47 -28.19
C LYS A 154 20.22 5.52 -26.79
N LYS A 155 21.04 5.33 -25.75
CA LYS A 155 20.63 5.54 -24.35
C LYS A 155 20.73 7.03 -23.97
N ILE A 156 19.73 7.54 -23.26
CA ILE A 156 19.68 8.90 -22.70
C ILE A 156 19.17 8.79 -21.26
N SER A 157 19.81 9.47 -20.29
CA SER A 157 19.32 9.50 -18.91
C SER A 157 18.19 10.53 -18.72
N MET A 158 17.32 10.33 -17.73
CA MET A 158 16.24 11.28 -17.43
C MET A 158 16.77 12.69 -17.17
N LYS A 159 17.88 12.85 -16.42
CA LYS A 159 18.54 14.16 -16.23
C LYS A 159 18.98 14.79 -17.55
N ALA A 160 19.53 14.02 -18.50
CA ALA A 160 19.93 14.53 -19.80
C ALA A 160 18.71 14.91 -20.67
N LEU A 161 17.62 14.14 -20.62
CA LEU A 161 16.39 14.42 -21.35
C LEU A 161 15.73 15.73 -20.85
N VAL A 162 15.57 15.87 -19.53
CA VAL A 162 15.03 17.09 -18.91
C VAL A 162 15.92 18.30 -19.21
N LYS A 163 17.25 18.13 -19.20
CA LYS A 163 18.18 19.21 -19.57
C LYS A 163 17.98 19.69 -21.01
N ASN A 164 17.96 18.76 -21.97
CA ASN A 164 17.74 19.10 -23.39
C ASN A 164 16.38 19.78 -23.63
N LEU A 165 15.35 19.44 -22.85
CA LEU A 165 14.04 20.11 -22.90
C LEU A 165 14.09 21.52 -22.29
N GLY A 166 14.75 21.71 -21.15
CA GLY A 166 14.97 23.04 -20.56
C GLY A 166 15.74 23.98 -21.50
N ASP A 167 16.78 23.45 -22.17
CA ASP A 167 17.52 24.16 -23.21
C ASP A 167 16.60 24.57 -24.39
N GLN A 168 15.67 23.70 -24.81
CA GLN A 168 14.69 24.01 -25.88
C GLN A 168 13.74 25.16 -25.50
N PHE A 169 13.36 25.27 -24.22
CA PHE A 169 12.50 26.34 -23.71
C PHE A 169 13.26 27.57 -23.19
N ASN A 170 14.60 27.60 -23.35
CA ASN A 170 15.48 28.67 -22.87
C ASN A 170 15.32 28.93 -21.35
N VAL A 171 15.19 27.84 -20.57
CA VAL A 171 15.12 27.88 -19.10
C VAL A 171 16.53 28.10 -18.52
N PRO A 172 16.70 28.92 -17.46
CA PRO A 172 18.00 29.12 -16.83
C PRO A 172 18.58 27.79 -16.28
N LEU A 173 19.89 27.57 -16.49
CA LEU A 173 20.56 26.34 -16.04
C LEU A 173 20.54 26.18 -14.51
N ASP A 174 20.51 27.30 -13.78
CA ASP A 174 20.38 27.38 -12.33
C ASP A 174 18.99 26.97 -11.82
N GLU A 175 17.91 27.17 -12.59
CA GLU A 175 16.60 26.60 -12.25
C GLU A 175 16.57 25.08 -12.49
N LEU A 176 17.28 24.61 -13.51
CA LEU A 176 17.32 23.21 -13.92
C LEU A 176 18.16 22.31 -13.00
N ASP A 177 19.27 22.80 -12.46
CA ASP A 177 20.08 22.03 -11.48
C ASP A 177 19.45 22.02 -10.07
N ASN A 178 18.53 22.95 -9.76
CA ASN A 178 17.73 22.93 -8.53
C ASN A 178 16.45 22.08 -8.63
N LEU A 179 16.15 21.50 -9.80
CA LEU A 179 14.94 20.69 -10.00
C LEU A 179 15.08 19.30 -9.35
N ASN A 180 14.24 19.00 -8.37
CA ASN A 180 14.14 17.65 -7.80
C ASN A 180 13.37 16.72 -8.77
N LEU A 181 14.11 15.95 -9.56
CA LEU A 181 13.55 14.98 -10.52
C LEU A 181 12.78 13.84 -9.85
N GLU A 182 13.11 13.49 -8.61
CA GLU A 182 12.45 12.40 -7.87
C GLU A 182 11.05 12.85 -7.45
N GLN A 183 10.96 14.01 -6.79
CA GLN A 183 9.67 14.63 -6.44
C GLN A 183 8.81 14.96 -7.68
N PHE A 184 9.44 15.36 -8.79
CA PHE A 184 8.71 15.57 -10.05
C PHE A 184 8.08 14.27 -10.57
N VAL A 185 8.82 13.15 -10.57
CA VAL A 185 8.31 11.87 -11.06
C VAL A 185 7.30 11.23 -10.10
N ASP A 186 7.50 11.34 -8.79
CA ASP A 186 6.49 10.91 -7.80
C ASP A 186 5.15 11.64 -8.01
N ASN A 187 5.20 12.97 -8.18
CA ASN A 187 4.00 13.76 -8.49
C ASN A 187 3.41 13.42 -9.86
N ALA A 188 4.24 13.10 -10.86
CA ALA A 188 3.77 12.75 -12.20
C ALA A 188 3.03 11.40 -12.19
N ILE A 189 3.55 10.40 -11.46
CA ILE A 189 2.90 9.11 -11.25
C ILE A 189 1.53 9.31 -10.59
N LYS A 190 1.45 10.16 -9.56
CA LYS A 190 0.18 10.51 -8.88
C LYS A 190 -0.83 11.22 -9.79
N VAL A 191 -0.38 12.00 -10.78
CA VAL A 191 -1.28 12.60 -11.78
C VAL A 191 -1.85 11.52 -12.73
N GLU A 192 -1.02 10.60 -13.21
CA GLU A 192 -1.48 9.47 -14.04
C GLU A 192 -2.40 8.51 -13.27
N GLN A 193 -2.22 8.40 -11.95
CA GLN A 193 -3.09 7.64 -11.03
C GLN A 193 -4.39 8.36 -10.67
N GLY A 194 -4.57 9.62 -11.08
CA GLY A 194 -5.77 10.41 -10.77
C GLY A 194 -5.81 11.03 -9.37
N GLU A 195 -4.80 10.78 -8.51
CA GLU A 195 -4.67 11.39 -7.18
C GLU A 195 -4.42 12.91 -7.24
N LEU A 196 -3.80 13.39 -8.33
CA LEU A 196 -3.48 14.80 -8.55
C LEU A 196 -4.00 15.28 -9.90
N ALA A 197 -4.63 16.46 -9.94
CA ALA A 197 -5.23 16.98 -11.18
C ALA A 197 -4.21 17.49 -12.20
N THR A 198 -3.12 18.15 -11.78
CA THR A 198 -2.07 18.65 -12.69
C THR A 198 -0.72 18.84 -11.97
N LEU A 199 0.39 18.81 -12.73
CA LEU A 199 1.73 19.23 -12.28
C LEU A 199 1.97 20.76 -12.27
N ARG A 200 0.97 21.59 -12.60
CA ARG A 200 1.17 23.04 -12.71
C ARG A 200 1.25 23.66 -11.32
N VAL A 201 2.39 24.26 -11.00
CA VAL A 201 2.50 25.15 -9.83
C VAL A 201 1.53 26.32 -10.03
N SER A 202 0.67 26.57 -9.04
CA SER A 202 -0.32 27.65 -9.06
C SER A 202 0.35 29.02 -8.89
N VAL A 203 0.86 29.55 -9.99
CA VAL A 203 1.38 30.91 -10.05
C VAL A 203 0.26 31.88 -9.65
N ASN A 204 0.41 32.53 -8.50
CA ASN A 204 -0.55 33.52 -8.01
C ASN A 204 -0.51 34.76 -8.92
N ILE A 205 -1.37 34.78 -9.96
CA ILE A 205 -1.45 35.86 -10.95
C ILE A 205 -1.68 37.22 -10.27
N SER A 206 -2.42 37.27 -9.16
CA SER A 206 -2.56 38.48 -8.33
C SER A 206 -1.21 39.02 -7.84
N LEU A 207 -0.25 38.18 -7.43
CA LEU A 207 1.07 38.63 -7.01
C LEU A 207 1.92 39.12 -8.19
N ILE A 208 1.83 38.49 -9.36
CA ILE A 208 2.50 38.99 -10.58
C ILE A 208 1.91 40.33 -11.01
N LEU A 209 0.58 40.47 -11.02
CA LEU A 209 -0.09 41.71 -11.38
C LEU A 209 0.24 42.82 -10.38
N ILE A 210 0.23 42.53 -9.08
CA ILE A 210 0.69 43.46 -8.02
C ILE A 210 2.16 43.82 -8.21
N PHE A 211 3.04 42.88 -8.57
CA PHE A 211 4.46 43.14 -8.81
C PHE A 211 4.68 44.03 -10.05
N ILE A 212 3.97 43.78 -11.15
CA ILE A 212 4.00 44.61 -12.38
C ILE A 212 3.43 46.00 -12.11
N ILE A 213 2.32 46.10 -11.38
CA ILE A 213 1.74 47.38 -10.93
C ILE A 213 2.73 48.12 -10.00
N LYS A 214 3.44 47.41 -9.13
CA LYS A 214 4.45 48.00 -8.23
C LYS A 214 5.69 48.47 -8.99
N GLN A 215 6.16 47.72 -10.00
CA GLN A 215 7.26 48.10 -10.90
C GLN A 215 6.93 49.31 -11.78
N THR A 216 5.70 49.37 -12.31
CA THR A 216 5.24 50.56 -13.07
C THR A 216 5.04 51.77 -12.15
N ARG A 217 4.60 51.57 -10.90
CA ARG A 217 4.44 52.63 -9.90
C ARG A 217 5.77 53.14 -9.33
N THR A 218 6.82 52.31 -9.21
CA THR A 218 8.17 52.77 -8.79
C THR A 218 8.90 53.54 -9.89
N LYS A 219 8.70 53.19 -11.17
CA LYS A 219 9.18 54.01 -12.30
C LYS A 219 8.38 55.31 -12.53
N GLY A 220 7.31 55.54 -11.76
CA GLY A 220 6.47 56.74 -11.81
C GLY A 220 7.07 58.02 -11.21
N LYS A 221 8.34 58.02 -10.79
CA LYS A 221 9.07 59.23 -10.35
C LYS A 221 10.21 59.58 -11.31
N GLY A 222 9.82 60.04 -12.50
CA GLY A 222 10.61 60.92 -13.37
C GLY A 222 11.91 60.36 -13.95
N ILE A 223 11.86 59.97 -15.23
CA ILE A 223 12.69 60.59 -16.29
C ILE A 223 11.85 60.62 -17.57
N PHE A 224 11.92 61.76 -18.26
CA PHE A 224 11.15 62.10 -19.45
C PHE A 224 11.87 61.63 -20.71
N TYR A 225 11.18 60.89 -21.59
CA TYR A 225 11.61 60.66 -22.97
C TYR A 225 10.43 60.98 -23.91
N PRO A 226 10.65 61.77 -24.98
CA PRO A 226 9.56 62.30 -25.79
C PRO A 226 8.93 61.24 -26.71
N LEU A 227 7.60 61.23 -26.72
CA LEU A 227 6.78 60.39 -27.59
C LEU A 227 6.83 60.93 -29.03
N HIS A 228 7.67 60.35 -29.89
CA HIS A 228 7.67 60.62 -31.33
C HIS A 228 7.86 59.34 -32.14
N LEU A 229 7.22 59.29 -33.31
CA LEU A 229 7.21 58.19 -34.30
C LEU A 229 6.33 56.96 -34.00
N LEU A 230 5.02 57.20 -33.89
CA LEU A 230 4.02 56.30 -34.48
C LEU A 230 3.03 57.11 -35.35
N ARG A 231 3.43 57.40 -36.60
CA ARG A 231 2.50 57.83 -37.64
C ARG A 231 3.03 57.40 -39.03
N LEU A 232 2.22 56.57 -39.69
CA LEU A 232 2.17 56.34 -41.14
C LEU A 232 3.43 55.78 -41.84
N SER A 233 3.37 54.50 -42.21
CA SER A 233 3.15 54.20 -43.63
C SER A 233 2.50 52.82 -43.80
N ASN A 234 1.31 52.83 -44.41
CA ASN A 234 0.72 51.69 -45.09
C ASN A 234 0.44 52.16 -46.51
N SER A 235 1.37 51.91 -47.45
CA SER A 235 1.18 51.96 -48.92
C SER A 235 2.49 51.60 -49.63
N GLN A 236 2.37 50.85 -50.74
CA GLN A 236 3.41 50.28 -51.61
C GLN A 236 4.21 49.13 -50.99
#